data_AF-K2DZ70-F1
#
_entry.id   AF-K2DZ70-F1
#
_cell.length_a   1.000
_cell.length_b   1.000
_cell.length_c   1.000
_cell.angle_alpha   90.00
_cell.angle_beta   90.00
_cell.angle_gamma   90.00
#
_symmetry.space_group_name_H-M   'P 1'
#
loop_
_entity.id
_entity.type
_entity.pdbx_description
1 polymer ?
#
loop_
_entity_poly.entity_id
_entity_poly.type
_entity_poly.pdbx_seq_one_letter_code
_entity_poly.pdbx_strand_id
1 'polypeptide(L)'
;MSPQEAIEQFDQVIKEFNDFPECVQQAKEGLALIQDNYLQKKIAYLEAKAAISSIEKEDLLKAVEKATTSNDEVKSSAASSNKAISNKMKFWEPIEHSLYTTWTSFHPDKKIKDFYKEQEINALTISGVVESYTQSIKNKPGDYIVQLGNTNKAYIYSSKIDLNEYVGKKVKLKVSPRPNNNFAFPAYFVTSIEVQ
;
A
#
# COMPACT_ATOMS: atom_id res chain seq x y z
N MET A 1 -26.11 -8.97 17.40
CA MET A 1 -26.21 -9.44 16.00
C MET A 1 -25.06 -8.85 15.24
N SER A 2 -24.16 -9.68 14.75
CA SER A 2 -23.04 -9.21 13.93
C SER A 2 -23.59 -8.77 12.55
N PRO A 3 -22.96 -7.77 11.88
CA PRO A 3 -23.41 -7.35 10.55
C PRO A 3 -23.36 -8.48 9.51
N GLN A 4 -22.51 -9.49 9.73
CA GLN A 4 -22.42 -10.68 8.89
C GLN A 4 -23.65 -11.58 9.05
N GLU A 5 -24.12 -11.82 10.28
CA GLU A 5 -25.36 -12.58 10.54
C GLU A 5 -26.58 -11.94 9.86
N ALA A 6 -26.68 -10.61 9.85
CA ALA A 6 -27.78 -9.89 9.23
C ALA A 6 -27.77 -10.04 7.69
N ILE A 7 -26.60 -9.98 7.06
CA ILE A 7 -26.45 -10.16 5.61
C ILE A 7 -26.81 -11.59 5.22
N GLU A 8 -26.36 -12.60 5.98
CA GLU A 8 -26.67 -14.00 5.72
C GLU A 8 -28.17 -14.28 5.82
N GLN A 9 -28.87 -13.65 6.77
CA GLN A 9 -30.32 -13.75 6.90
C GLN A 9 -31.07 -13.11 5.73
N PHE A 10 -30.65 -11.93 5.26
CA PHE A 10 -31.27 -11.31 4.09
C PHE A 10 -31.01 -12.12 2.81
N ASP A 11 -29.80 -12.65 2.64
CA ASP A 11 -29.46 -13.54 1.52
C ASP A 11 -30.24 -14.85 1.57
N GLN A 12 -30.51 -15.39 2.77
CA GLN A 12 -31.34 -16.57 2.95
C GLN A 12 -32.80 -16.29 2.56
N VAL A 13 -33.35 -15.15 2.98
CA VAL A 13 -34.72 -14.73 2.60
C VAL A 13 -34.83 -14.55 1.08
N ILE A 14 -33.82 -13.95 0.44
CA ILE A 14 -33.80 -13.77 -1.02
C ILE A 14 -33.76 -15.11 -1.77
N LYS A 15 -33.10 -16.14 -1.21
CA LYS A 15 -32.97 -17.45 -1.86
C LYS A 15 -34.16 -18.37 -1.61
N GLU A 16 -34.68 -18.39 -0.39
CA GLU A 16 -35.71 -19.33 0.04
C GLU A 16 -37.14 -18.83 -0.23
N PHE A 17 -37.36 -17.52 -0.31
CA PHE A 17 -38.70 -16.92 -0.47
C PHE A 17 -38.93 -16.31 -1.86
N ASN A 18 -38.50 -16.99 -2.93
CA ASN A 18 -38.73 -16.54 -4.31
C ASN A 18 -40.22 -16.45 -4.69
N ASP A 19 -41.09 -17.15 -3.99
CA ASP A 19 -42.55 -17.13 -4.22
C ASP A 19 -43.24 -15.88 -3.66
N PHE A 20 -42.53 -15.05 -2.87
CA PHE A 20 -43.06 -13.83 -2.24
C PHE A 20 -42.23 -12.60 -2.64
N PRO A 21 -42.53 -11.96 -3.79
CA PRO A 21 -41.73 -10.87 -4.34
C PRO A 21 -41.64 -9.63 -3.43
N GLU A 22 -42.67 -9.34 -2.62
CA GLU A 22 -42.64 -8.24 -1.65
C GLU A 22 -41.60 -8.46 -0.54
N CYS A 23 -41.49 -9.67 -0.01
CA CYS A 23 -40.52 -10.01 1.04
C CYS A 23 -39.08 -9.96 0.49
N VAL A 24 -38.88 -10.41 -0.75
CA VAL A 24 -37.59 -10.34 -1.43
C VAL A 24 -37.20 -8.89 -1.69
N GLN A 25 -38.15 -8.03 -2.04
CA GLN A 25 -37.90 -6.60 -2.23
C GLN A 25 -37.49 -5.92 -0.92
N GLN A 26 -38.20 -6.17 0.17
CA GLN A 26 -37.85 -5.63 1.49
C GLN A 26 -36.48 -6.14 1.99
N ALA A 27 -36.15 -7.41 1.74
CA ALA A 27 -34.84 -7.96 2.08
C ALA A 27 -33.71 -7.28 1.28
N LYS A 28 -33.92 -6.99 -0.01
CA LYS A 28 -32.96 -6.24 -0.84
C LYS A 28 -32.78 -4.80 -0.38
N GLU A 29 -33.88 -4.13 0.00
CA GLU A 29 -33.84 -2.77 0.56
C GLU A 29 -33.10 -2.74 1.90
N GLY A 30 -33.34 -3.72 2.77
CA GLY A 30 -32.61 -3.88 4.03
C GLY A 30 -31.11 -4.12 3.83
N LEU A 31 -30.73 -4.94 2.85
CA LEU A 31 -29.34 -5.19 2.48
C LEU A 31 -28.67 -3.92 1.94
N ALA A 32 -29.36 -3.16 1.09
CA ALA A 32 -28.88 -1.88 0.59
C ALA A 32 -28.65 -0.86 1.73
N LEU A 33 -29.56 -0.78 2.70
CA LEU A 33 -29.40 0.09 3.88
C LEU A 33 -28.18 -0.26 4.74
N ILE A 34 -27.88 -1.57 4.91
CA ILE A 34 -26.68 -2.01 5.63
C ILE A 34 -25.42 -1.58 4.87
N GLN A 35 -25.41 -1.74 3.55
CA GLN A 35 -24.30 -1.33 2.69
C GLN A 35 -24.09 0.19 2.74
N ASP A 36 -25.17 0.97 2.63
CA ASP A 36 -25.13 2.43 2.70
C ASP A 36 -24.66 2.92 4.07
N ASN A 37 -25.12 2.31 5.17
CA ASN A 37 -24.68 2.67 6.51
C ASN A 37 -23.19 2.38 6.72
N TYR A 38 -22.70 1.25 6.19
CA TYR A 38 -21.28 0.94 6.22
C TYR A 38 -20.46 1.94 5.40
N LEU A 39 -20.94 2.31 4.22
CA LEU A 39 -20.30 3.30 3.36
C LEU A 39 -20.22 4.66 4.05
N GLN A 40 -21.31 5.12 4.65
CA GLN A 40 -21.37 6.37 5.41
C GLN A 40 -20.41 6.36 6.60
N LYS A 41 -20.36 5.27 7.38
CA LYS A 41 -19.39 5.12 8.49
C LYS A 41 -17.95 5.13 8.00
N LYS A 42 -17.67 4.51 6.85
CA LYS A 42 -16.35 4.51 6.24
C LYS A 42 -15.96 5.90 5.75
N ILE A 43 -16.90 6.65 5.15
CA ILE A 43 -16.70 8.05 4.75
C ILE A 43 -16.38 8.89 5.99
N ALA A 44 -17.23 8.84 7.02
CA ALA A 44 -17.02 9.59 8.27
C ALA A 44 -15.68 9.23 8.94
N TYR A 45 -15.27 7.96 8.93
CA TYR A 45 -13.97 7.53 9.44
C TYR A 45 -12.81 8.11 8.64
N LEU A 46 -12.91 8.11 7.30
CA LEU A 46 -11.89 8.68 6.43
C LEU A 46 -11.84 10.20 6.53
N GLU A 47 -12.97 10.87 6.69
CA GLU A 47 -13.08 12.31 6.93
C GLU A 47 -12.49 12.69 8.28
N ALA A 48 -12.80 11.95 9.35
CA ALA A 48 -12.18 12.16 10.66
C ALA A 48 -10.66 11.96 10.59
N LYS A 49 -10.19 10.90 9.92
CA LYS A 49 -8.76 10.65 9.70
C LYS A 49 -8.10 11.76 8.89
N ALA A 50 -8.78 12.32 7.89
CA ALA A 50 -8.29 13.44 7.09
C ALA A 50 -8.29 14.78 7.86
N ALA A 51 -9.29 14.99 8.73
CA ALA A 51 -9.36 16.13 9.63
C ALA A 51 -8.24 16.10 10.67
N ILE A 52 -7.96 14.93 11.26
CA ILE A 52 -6.85 14.72 12.20
C ILE A 52 -5.50 15.00 11.51
N SER A 53 -5.29 14.53 10.28
CA SER A 53 -4.08 14.81 9.47
C SER A 53 -3.83 16.30 9.21
N SER A 54 -4.87 17.14 9.26
CA SER A 54 -4.77 18.59 9.07
C SER A 54 -4.53 19.33 10.40
N ILE A 55 -5.23 18.91 11.46
CA ILE A 55 -5.10 19.49 12.82
C ILE A 55 -3.75 19.13 13.44
N GLU A 56 -3.31 17.87 13.34
CA GLU A 56 -2.00 17.43 13.83
C GLU A 56 -0.85 18.07 13.02
N LYS A 57 -1.04 18.36 11.73
CA LYS A 57 -0.07 19.14 10.94
C LYS A 57 0.05 20.57 11.43
N GLU A 58 -1.07 21.21 11.79
CA GLU A 58 -1.07 22.60 12.26
C GLU A 58 -0.45 22.74 13.66
N ASP A 59 -0.68 21.75 14.53
CA ASP A 59 -0.04 21.70 15.86
C ASP A 59 1.44 21.31 15.79
N LEU A 60 1.84 20.42 14.88
CA LEU A 60 3.25 20.11 14.63
C LEU A 60 4.00 21.27 13.97
N LEU A 61 3.36 22.04 13.07
CA LEU A 61 3.95 23.26 12.48
C LEU A 61 4.14 24.36 13.53
N LYS A 62 3.16 24.56 14.43
CA LYS A 62 3.28 25.50 15.56
C LYS A 62 4.32 25.09 16.60
N ALA A 63 4.52 23.78 16.81
CA ALA A 63 5.56 23.28 17.70
C ALA A 63 6.98 23.42 17.10
N VAL A 64 7.13 23.24 15.77
CA VAL A 64 8.41 23.36 15.07
C VAL A 64 8.86 24.83 14.93
N GLU A 65 7.95 25.78 14.73
CA GLU A 65 8.29 27.22 14.73
C GLU A 65 8.74 27.74 16.11
N LYS A 66 8.28 27.11 17.19
CA LYS A 66 8.68 27.49 18.56
C LYS A 66 10.02 26.90 18.99
N ALA A 67 10.51 25.86 18.30
CA ALA A 67 11.73 25.13 18.66
C ALA A 67 12.99 25.58 17.89
N THR A 68 12.85 26.36 16.80
CA THR A 68 13.97 26.73 15.92
C THR A 68 14.74 28.01 16.31
N THR A 69 14.52 28.56 17.51
CA THR A 69 15.26 29.77 17.96
C THR A 69 16.29 29.50 19.06
N SER A 70 16.58 28.24 19.42
CA SER A 70 17.57 27.97 20.46
C SER A 70 18.24 26.60 20.35
N ASN A 71 19.55 26.68 20.09
CA ASN A 71 20.61 25.71 20.35
C ASN A 71 20.88 24.56 19.36
N ASP A 72 21.85 24.89 18.52
CA ASP A 72 23.05 24.14 18.14
C ASP A 72 23.50 22.94 19.01
N GLU A 73 24.10 22.00 18.27
CA GLU A 73 25.07 20.95 18.65
C GLU A 73 24.66 19.83 19.63
N VAL A 74 24.73 18.56 19.16
CA VAL A 74 25.77 17.57 19.55
C VAL A 74 25.44 16.15 19.05
N LYS A 75 26.33 15.69 18.15
CA LYS A 75 26.93 14.35 17.98
C LYS A 75 26.10 13.11 17.62
N SER A 76 26.30 12.75 16.35
CA SER A 76 26.70 11.42 15.83
C SER A 76 27.31 10.40 16.82
N SER A 77 26.75 9.18 16.82
CA SER A 77 27.43 7.86 16.80
C SER A 77 26.32 6.78 16.88
N ALA A 78 26.28 5.64 16.19
CA ALA A 78 27.35 4.87 15.58
C ALA A 78 26.81 3.97 14.43
N ALA A 79 27.67 3.80 13.42
CA ALA A 79 27.89 2.64 12.57
C ALA A 79 26.76 1.61 12.39
N SER A 80 26.13 1.64 11.21
CA SER A 80 25.94 0.42 10.43
C SER A 80 26.12 0.78 8.96
N SER A 81 27.07 0.09 8.31
CA SER A 81 27.37 0.19 6.89
C SER A 81 26.18 -0.28 6.05
N ASN A 82 25.15 0.53 5.94
CA ASN A 82 24.07 0.34 5.00
C ASN A 82 24.24 1.41 3.94
N LYS A 83 24.52 0.99 2.69
CA LYS A 83 24.45 1.85 1.50
C LYS A 83 23.27 2.80 1.68
N ALA A 84 23.54 4.11 1.63
CA ALA A 84 22.55 5.13 1.92
C ALA A 84 21.38 4.98 0.94
N ILE A 85 20.33 4.28 1.37
CA ILE A 85 19.09 4.10 0.62
C ILE A 85 18.61 5.50 0.24
N SER A 86 18.42 5.73 -1.06
CA SER A 86 18.04 7.04 -1.60
C SER A 86 16.78 7.57 -0.91
N ASN A 87 16.71 8.88 -0.65
CA ASN A 87 15.52 9.51 -0.06
C ASN A 87 14.24 9.20 -0.85
N LYS A 88 14.35 8.90 -2.15
CA LYS A 88 13.23 8.44 -2.99
C LYS A 88 12.67 7.08 -2.55
N MET A 89 13.53 6.18 -2.07
CA MET A 89 13.14 4.83 -1.64
C MET A 89 12.47 4.84 -0.26
N LYS A 90 12.87 5.77 0.62
CA LYS A 90 12.22 5.99 1.93
C LYS A 90 10.78 6.48 1.80
N PHE A 91 10.45 7.16 0.71
CA PHE A 91 9.08 7.60 0.42
C PHE A 91 8.06 6.45 0.39
N TRP A 92 8.52 5.22 0.09
CA TRP A 92 7.66 4.04 0.01
C TRP A 92 7.44 3.34 1.36
N GLU A 93 8.19 3.69 2.40
CA GLU A 93 8.04 3.07 3.73
C GLU A 93 6.63 3.21 4.34
N PRO A 94 5.95 4.37 4.28
CA PRO A 94 4.60 4.50 4.82
C PRO A 94 3.58 3.61 4.09
N ILE A 95 3.76 3.41 2.78
CA ILE A 95 2.89 2.57 1.96
C ILE A 95 3.07 1.10 2.36
N GLU A 96 4.32 0.66 2.52
CA GLU A 96 4.64 -0.69 2.99
C GLU A 96 4.15 -0.93 4.42
N HIS A 97 4.26 0.06 5.30
CA HIS A 97 3.69 -0.03 6.65
C HIS A 97 2.17 -0.18 6.58
N SER A 98 1.47 0.60 5.76
CA SER A 98 0.01 0.46 5.61
C SER A 98 -0.41 -0.91 5.08
N LEU A 99 0.38 -1.50 4.17
CA LEU A 99 0.17 -2.86 3.68
C LEU A 99 0.36 -3.88 4.80
N TYR A 100 1.43 -3.73 5.58
CA TYR A 100 1.67 -4.57 6.76
C TYR A 100 0.54 -4.46 7.79
N THR A 101 0.06 -3.27 8.11
CA THR A 101 -1.06 -3.06 9.05
C THR A 101 -2.32 -3.79 8.59
N THR A 102 -2.60 -3.75 7.29
CA THR A 102 -3.73 -4.49 6.70
C THR A 102 -3.54 -6.00 6.86
N TRP A 103 -2.33 -6.49 6.62
CA TRP A 103 -2.00 -7.91 6.75
C TRP A 103 -2.03 -8.40 8.21
N THR A 104 -1.62 -7.57 9.18
CA THR A 104 -1.69 -7.92 10.61
C THR A 104 -3.12 -8.10 11.11
N SER A 105 -4.11 -7.45 10.48
CA SER A 105 -5.52 -7.71 10.79
C SER A 105 -5.94 -9.17 10.53
N PHE A 106 -5.24 -9.85 9.61
CA PHE A 106 -5.44 -11.28 9.33
C PHE A 106 -4.44 -12.18 10.06
N HIS A 107 -3.39 -11.60 10.65
CA HIS A 107 -2.28 -12.30 11.32
C HIS A 107 -1.80 -11.56 12.58
N PRO A 108 -2.58 -11.59 13.68
CA PRO A 108 -2.38 -10.71 14.83
C PRO A 108 -1.05 -10.88 15.59
N ASP A 109 -0.33 -12.00 15.41
CA ASP A 109 0.92 -12.28 16.16
C ASP A 109 2.19 -12.29 15.29
N LYS A 110 2.09 -11.96 14.01
CA LYS A 110 3.23 -12.04 13.09
C LYS A 110 3.96 -10.70 12.96
N LYS A 111 5.29 -10.74 12.98
CA LYS A 111 6.14 -9.55 12.87
C LYS A 111 6.25 -9.09 11.42
N ILE A 112 6.67 -7.84 11.21
CA ILE A 112 6.91 -7.30 9.86
C ILE A 112 7.92 -8.13 9.04
N LYS A 113 8.85 -8.82 9.71
CA LYS A 113 9.78 -9.75 9.06
C LYS A 113 9.05 -10.93 8.40
N ASP A 114 7.99 -11.43 9.03
CA ASP A 114 7.22 -12.56 8.53
C ASP A 114 6.35 -12.16 7.34
N PHE A 115 5.81 -10.93 7.36
CA PHE A 115 5.16 -10.33 6.18
C PHE A 115 6.10 -10.34 4.97
N TYR A 116 7.33 -9.85 5.13
CA TYR A 116 8.29 -9.84 4.02
C TYR A 116 8.70 -11.23 3.53
N LYS A 117 8.79 -12.22 4.44
CA LYS A 117 9.03 -13.62 4.04
C LYS A 117 7.87 -14.17 3.21
N GLU A 118 6.63 -13.90 3.62
CA GLU A 118 5.45 -14.31 2.86
C GLU A 118 5.39 -13.62 1.49
N GLN A 119 5.77 -12.34 1.41
CA GLN A 119 5.90 -11.62 0.16
C GLN A 119 6.99 -12.19 -0.75
N GLU A 120 8.10 -12.68 -0.18
CA GLU A 120 9.17 -13.35 -0.91
C GLU A 120 8.76 -14.73 -1.41
N ILE A 121 8.01 -15.50 -0.62
CA ILE A 121 7.46 -16.82 -1.02
C ILE A 121 6.48 -16.66 -2.18
N ASN A 122 5.64 -15.62 -2.14
CA ASN A 122 4.67 -15.31 -3.20
C ASN A 122 5.26 -14.42 -4.32
N ALA A 123 6.58 -14.23 -4.37
CA ALA A 123 7.20 -13.36 -5.36
C ALA A 123 7.21 -14.01 -6.75
N LEU A 124 6.86 -13.22 -7.76
CA LEU A 124 7.02 -13.55 -9.17
C LEU A 124 8.44 -13.22 -9.62
N THR A 125 8.96 -14.01 -10.55
CA THR A 125 10.27 -13.74 -11.14
C THR A 125 10.10 -13.08 -12.50
N ILE A 126 10.59 -11.85 -12.65
CA ILE A 126 10.57 -11.12 -13.92
C ILE A 126 11.99 -10.79 -14.36
N SER A 127 12.23 -10.76 -15.66
CA SER A 127 13.53 -10.38 -16.22
C SER A 127 13.38 -9.23 -17.19
N GLY A 128 14.32 -8.29 -17.15
CA GLY A 128 14.25 -7.10 -17.98
C GLY A 128 15.38 -6.12 -17.73
N VAL A 129 15.30 -4.98 -18.41
CA VAL A 129 16.23 -3.86 -18.21
C VAL A 129 15.58 -2.85 -17.29
N VAL A 130 16.28 -2.43 -16.24
CA VAL A 130 15.78 -1.41 -15.31
C VAL A 130 16.06 -0.02 -15.87
N GLU A 131 15.03 0.81 -15.92
CA GLU A 131 15.06 2.19 -16.36
C GLU A 131 14.59 3.11 -15.23
N SER A 132 15.18 4.30 -15.15
CA SER A 132 14.74 5.33 -14.22
C SER A 132 13.52 6.06 -14.79
N TYR A 133 12.45 6.17 -14.02
CA TYR A 133 11.25 6.88 -14.45
C TYR A 133 11.30 8.35 -13.99
N THR A 134 11.54 9.25 -14.95
CA THR A 134 11.75 10.67 -14.70
C THR A 134 10.47 11.52 -14.78
N GLN A 135 9.34 10.94 -15.17
CA GLN A 135 8.10 11.70 -15.31
C GLN A 135 7.51 12.05 -13.94
N SER A 136 7.20 13.34 -13.75
CA SER A 136 6.61 13.87 -12.51
C SER A 136 5.08 13.81 -12.56
N ILE A 137 4.56 12.59 -12.42
CA ILE A 137 3.11 12.32 -12.35
C ILE A 137 2.67 12.14 -10.88
N LYS A 138 1.48 12.66 -10.55
CA LYS A 138 0.88 12.52 -9.22
C LYS A 138 0.48 11.05 -9.00
N ASN A 139 0.73 10.52 -7.80
CA ASN A 139 0.39 9.15 -7.38
C ASN A 139 1.05 8.04 -8.23
N LYS A 140 2.25 8.29 -8.77
CA LYS A 140 3.01 7.24 -9.46
C LYS A 140 3.15 5.98 -8.57
N PRO A 141 3.10 4.78 -9.16
CA PRO A 141 3.16 3.52 -8.41
C PRO A 141 4.60 3.00 -8.22
N GLY A 142 5.60 3.66 -8.81
CA GLY A 142 7.03 3.35 -8.64
C GLY A 142 7.93 4.46 -9.18
N ASP A 143 9.21 4.43 -8.80
CA ASP A 143 10.25 5.36 -9.28
C ASP A 143 11.05 4.83 -10.47
N TYR A 144 10.96 3.51 -10.70
CA TYR A 144 11.70 2.82 -11.73
C TYR A 144 10.72 2.02 -12.59
N ILE A 145 11.13 1.74 -13.82
CA ILE A 145 10.41 0.86 -14.72
C ILE A 145 11.33 -0.28 -15.11
N VAL A 146 10.79 -1.48 -15.21
CA VAL A 146 11.47 -2.60 -15.85
C VAL A 146 10.82 -2.89 -17.19
N GLN A 147 11.65 -2.98 -18.23
CA GLN A 147 11.22 -3.34 -19.57
C GLN A 147 11.38 -4.86 -19.77
N LEU A 148 10.27 -5.57 -19.87
CA LEU A 148 10.20 -7.00 -20.15
C LEU A 148 10.10 -7.19 -21.68
N GLY A 149 11.25 -7.29 -22.34
CA GLY A 149 11.32 -7.47 -23.79
C GLY A 149 11.07 -6.18 -24.58
N ASN A 150 10.25 -6.22 -25.64
CA ASN A 150 10.11 -5.07 -26.56
C ASN A 150 8.96 -4.11 -26.22
N THR A 151 7.91 -4.57 -25.53
CA THR A 151 6.67 -3.79 -25.36
C THR A 151 6.14 -3.75 -23.94
N ASN A 152 6.45 -4.75 -23.11
CA ASN A 152 5.92 -4.83 -21.76
C ASN A 152 6.78 -4.00 -20.80
N LYS A 153 6.13 -3.12 -20.04
CA LYS A 153 6.74 -2.32 -18.98
C LYS A 153 6.04 -2.63 -17.68
N ALA A 154 6.77 -2.50 -16.57
CA ALA A 154 6.20 -2.58 -15.24
C ALA A 154 6.88 -1.57 -14.33
N TYR A 155 6.10 -0.93 -13.47
CA TYR A 155 6.64 -0.05 -12.43
C TYR A 155 7.23 -0.88 -11.31
N ILE A 156 8.38 -0.47 -10.82
CA ILE A 156 9.04 -1.10 -9.68
C ILE A 156 9.47 -0.06 -8.67
N TYR A 157 9.43 -0.46 -7.40
CA TYR A 157 10.07 0.25 -6.32
C TYR A 157 10.64 -0.75 -5.31
N SER A 158 11.55 -0.26 -4.49
CA SER A 158 12.08 -1.01 -3.34
C SER A 158 12.38 -0.02 -2.23
N SER A 159 12.18 -0.47 -1.00
CA SER A 159 12.63 0.23 0.21
C SER A 159 13.90 -0.39 0.80
N LYS A 160 14.34 -1.56 0.31
CA LYS A 160 15.45 -2.33 0.88
C LYS A 160 16.68 -2.39 -0.02
N ILE A 161 16.47 -2.31 -1.33
CA ILE A 161 17.52 -2.50 -2.34
C ILE A 161 17.67 -1.21 -3.13
N ASP A 162 18.91 -0.77 -3.32
CA ASP A 162 19.21 0.37 -4.17
C ASP A 162 19.10 -0.02 -5.64
N LEU A 163 17.94 0.26 -6.23
CA LEU A 163 17.67 0.09 -7.66
C LEU A 163 18.53 0.99 -8.56
N ASN A 164 19.12 2.07 -8.01
CA ASN A 164 19.89 3.02 -8.80
C ASN A 164 21.17 2.38 -9.39
N GLU A 165 21.77 1.42 -8.70
CA GLU A 165 22.98 0.70 -9.15
C GLU A 165 22.74 -0.27 -10.31
N TYR A 166 21.47 -0.60 -10.55
CA TYR A 166 21.04 -1.58 -11.55
C TYR A 166 20.35 -0.93 -12.76
N VAL A 167 20.25 0.40 -12.79
CA VAL A 167 19.73 1.13 -13.95
C VAL A 167 20.61 0.85 -15.18
N GLY A 168 19.98 0.49 -16.29
CA GLY A 168 20.61 0.14 -17.55
C GLY A 168 21.15 -1.29 -17.63
N LYS A 169 21.09 -2.08 -16.56
CA LYS A 169 21.53 -3.48 -16.56
C LYS A 169 20.35 -4.42 -16.80
N LYS A 170 20.63 -5.54 -17.46
CA LYS A 170 19.70 -6.66 -17.56
C LYS A 170 19.72 -7.43 -16.24
N VAL A 171 18.58 -7.50 -15.58
CA VAL A 171 18.45 -8.11 -14.26
C VAL A 171 17.25 -9.03 -14.22
N LYS A 172 17.35 -10.03 -13.35
CA LYS A 172 16.27 -10.92 -12.96
C LYS A 172 15.83 -10.52 -11.55
N LEU A 173 14.59 -10.09 -11.44
CA LEU A 173 14.00 -9.52 -10.22
C LEU A 173 13.00 -10.52 -9.64
N LYS A 174 13.07 -10.75 -8.33
CA LYS A 174 11.95 -11.31 -7.58
C LYS A 174 11.09 -10.17 -7.08
N VAL A 175 9.81 -10.22 -7.45
CA VAL A 175 8.90 -9.10 -7.25
C VAL A 175 7.54 -9.53 -6.75
N SER A 176 6.95 -8.73 -5.86
CA SER A 176 5.60 -8.96 -5.33
C SER A 176 4.64 -7.94 -5.92
N PRO A 177 3.42 -8.32 -6.34
CA PRO A 177 2.46 -7.39 -6.93
C PRO A 177 2.04 -6.31 -5.94
N ARG A 178 1.83 -5.09 -6.47
CA ARG A 178 1.42 -3.92 -5.69
C ARG A 178 0.25 -3.19 -6.35
N PRO A 179 -0.57 -2.49 -5.55
CA PRO A 179 -1.60 -1.62 -6.09
C PRO A 179 -1.00 -0.58 -7.04
N ASN A 180 -1.55 -0.51 -8.24
CA ASN A 180 -1.00 0.28 -9.33
C ASN A 180 -1.77 1.60 -9.56
N ASN A 181 -2.66 2.02 -8.66
CA ASN A 181 -3.42 3.27 -8.77
C ASN A 181 -4.07 3.51 -10.17
N ASN A 182 -4.53 2.45 -10.85
CA ASN A 182 -5.09 2.46 -12.22
C ASN A 182 -4.15 2.96 -13.33
N PHE A 183 -2.83 2.81 -13.17
CA PHE A 183 -1.88 3.09 -14.25
C PHE A 183 -1.87 1.98 -15.33
N ALA A 184 -1.33 2.31 -16.52
CA ALA A 184 -1.34 1.42 -17.68
C ALA A 184 -0.49 0.14 -17.54
N PHE A 185 0.52 0.16 -16.66
CA PHE A 185 1.47 -0.95 -16.48
C PHE A 185 1.47 -1.44 -15.04
N PRO A 186 1.58 -2.75 -14.76
CA PRO A 186 1.53 -3.27 -13.41
C PRO A 186 2.67 -2.72 -12.54
N ALA A 187 2.42 -2.67 -11.23
CA ALA A 187 3.40 -2.22 -10.25
C ALA A 187 3.87 -3.37 -9.36
N TYR A 188 5.15 -3.39 -9.06
CA TYR A 188 5.75 -4.43 -8.24
C TYR A 188 6.74 -3.88 -7.19
N PHE A 189 6.80 -4.57 -6.06
CA PHE A 189 7.80 -4.38 -5.03
C PHE A 189 8.96 -5.36 -5.23
N VAL A 190 10.19 -4.87 -5.28
CA VAL A 190 11.38 -5.71 -5.51
C VAL A 190 11.91 -6.24 -4.17
N THR A 191 11.92 -7.58 -4.03
CA THR A 191 12.45 -8.29 -2.86
C THR A 191 13.89 -8.75 -3.06
N SER A 192 14.29 -9.13 -4.28
CA SER A 192 15.64 -9.57 -4.61
C SER A 192 16.00 -9.27 -6.07
N ILE A 193 17.28 -9.04 -6.34
CA ILE A 193 17.84 -8.71 -7.66
C ILE A 193 19.03 -9.62 -7.94
N GLU A 194 18.98 -10.30 -9.08
CA GLU A 194 20.08 -11.08 -9.65
C GLU A 194 20.51 -10.43 -10.97
N VAL A 195 21.79 -10.10 -11.12
CA VAL A 195 22.32 -9.54 -12.38
C VAL A 195 22.59 -10.69 -13.35
N GLN A 196 22.18 -10.52 -14.61
CA GLN A 196 22.38 -11.50 -15.68
C GLN A 196 23.56 -11.13 -16.57
#